data_AF-A0AAP7A6R5-F1
#
_entry.id   AF-A0AAP7A6R5-F1
#
_cell.length_a   1.000
_cell.length_b   1.000
_cell.length_c   1.000
_cell.angle_alpha   90.00
_cell.angle_beta   90.00
_cell.angle_gamma   90.00
#
_symmetry.space_group_name_H-M   'P 1'
#
loop_
_entity.id
_entity.type
_entity.pdbx_description
1 polymer ?
#
loop_
_entity_poly.entity_id
_entity_poly.type
_entity_poly.pdbx_seq_one_letter_code
_entity_poly.pdbx_strand_id
1 'polypeptide(L)'
;MDIYNSEIKMKYLEQFDNLDTREVYSRLFKKAVDIEIKLQRDLYDFRDDEIEDFIENMLKPKTKESARTYCNVLSSYIQWAMDHNYSRNFINPLRRKQEYFCSFVKEYKKYISYDEKQAIIHSLVNKQDSFIIEALWNGIQGTQVKELTNLQISDFDIDKNKIYIRDEKGNIARIISPIDPFIFSMAVLTNQEQLYYKSNGGIDFSSKVRDSIPLPNSPYILKGAINNNEENRDKVKFYTIYNRLETIKKVDGLEEYSEALTTKNIVRSGMIYLALQILKRDGSLDRKQIEEVCDFYNMKYKWSLRDFLNIETIRSLYPKEIDEIKNAMD
;
A
#
# COMPACT_ATOMS: atom_id res chain seq x y z
N MET A 1 1.00 10.63 -26.62
CA MET A 1 1.55 11.72 -25.79
C MET A 1 2.95 11.96 -26.29
N ASP A 2 3.13 13.11 -26.91
CA ASP A 2 4.33 13.47 -27.63
C ASP A 2 5.41 13.92 -26.65
N ILE A 3 6.65 13.53 -26.95
CA ILE A 3 7.84 13.86 -26.16
C ILE A 3 8.20 15.34 -26.42
N TYR A 4 8.48 16.12 -25.37
CA TYR A 4 8.97 17.50 -25.51
C TYR A 4 10.34 17.52 -26.21
N ASN A 5 10.54 18.39 -27.21
CA ASN A 5 11.71 18.37 -28.11
C ASN A 5 12.04 16.97 -28.64
N SER A 6 11.03 16.28 -29.17
CA SER A 6 11.11 14.92 -29.67
C SER A 6 12.32 14.69 -30.58
N GLU A 7 12.66 15.63 -31.47
CA GLU A 7 13.80 15.51 -32.38
C GLU A 7 15.14 15.29 -31.65
N ILE A 8 15.40 16.05 -30.58
CA ILE A 8 16.67 15.94 -29.83
C ILE A 8 16.71 14.63 -29.05
N LYS A 9 15.59 14.25 -28.42
CA LYS A 9 15.50 13.01 -27.65
C LYS A 9 15.55 11.78 -28.55
N MET A 10 15.01 11.85 -29.76
CA MET A 10 15.14 10.77 -30.73
C MET A 10 16.59 10.60 -31.17
N LYS A 11 17.31 11.68 -31.46
CA LYS A 11 18.77 11.62 -31.73
C LYS A 11 19.56 10.97 -30.60
N TYR A 12 19.21 11.27 -29.35
CA TYR A 12 19.82 10.60 -28.20
C TYR A 12 19.48 9.09 -28.15
N LEU A 13 18.24 8.71 -28.42
CA LEU A 13 17.80 7.32 -28.38
C LEU A 13 18.38 6.47 -29.52
N GLU A 14 18.65 7.07 -30.67
CA GLU A 14 19.20 6.39 -31.85
C GLU A 14 20.61 5.82 -31.62
N GLN A 15 21.37 6.33 -30.65
CA GLN A 15 22.72 5.83 -30.33
C GLN A 15 22.72 4.43 -29.68
N PHE A 16 21.58 3.95 -29.18
CA PHE A 16 21.47 2.65 -28.52
C PHE A 16 20.89 1.62 -29.49
N ASP A 17 21.60 0.57 -29.85
CA ASP A 17 21.06 -0.47 -30.76
C ASP A 17 19.95 -1.32 -30.11
N ASN A 18 19.95 -1.41 -28.78
CA ASN A 18 19.00 -2.20 -28.02
C ASN A 18 17.62 -1.51 -27.91
N LEU A 19 16.59 -2.13 -28.49
CA LEU A 19 15.22 -1.62 -28.48
C LEU A 19 14.59 -1.52 -27.08
N ASP A 20 14.87 -2.46 -26.18
CA ASP A 20 14.37 -2.43 -24.80
C ASP A 20 14.95 -1.24 -24.03
N THR A 21 16.23 -0.93 -24.28
CA THR A 21 16.89 0.24 -23.70
C THR A 21 16.27 1.53 -24.20
N ARG A 22 16.00 1.63 -25.51
CA ARG A 22 15.28 2.76 -26.09
C ARG A 22 13.90 2.94 -25.47
N GLU A 23 13.17 1.85 -25.25
CA GLU A 23 11.84 1.91 -24.66
C GLU A 23 11.88 2.41 -23.20
N VAL A 24 12.78 1.89 -22.38
CA VAL A 24 12.95 2.33 -20.98
C VAL A 24 13.26 3.82 -20.93
N TYR A 25 14.15 4.30 -21.79
CA TYR A 25 14.56 5.71 -21.81
C TYR A 25 13.43 6.60 -22.33
N SER A 26 12.71 6.16 -23.37
CA SER A 26 11.52 6.85 -23.90
C SER A 26 10.43 7.02 -22.83
N ARG A 27 10.22 6.02 -21.97
CA ARG A 27 9.25 6.11 -20.86
C ARG A 27 9.64 7.20 -19.86
N LEU A 28 10.93 7.42 -19.61
CA LEU A 28 11.40 8.52 -18.74
C LEU A 28 11.11 9.89 -19.36
N PHE A 29 11.40 10.05 -20.66
CA PHE A 29 11.10 11.29 -21.37
C PHE A 29 9.61 11.61 -21.41
N LYS A 30 8.76 10.59 -21.59
CA LYS A 30 7.30 10.78 -21.54
C LYS A 30 6.82 11.29 -20.17
N LYS A 31 7.45 10.87 -19.07
CA LYS A 31 7.12 11.38 -17.73
C LYS A 31 7.56 12.83 -17.51
N ALA A 32 8.57 13.30 -18.24
CA ALA A 32 9.08 14.66 -18.12
C ALA A 32 8.24 15.70 -18.85
N VAL A 33 7.41 15.30 -19.81
CA VAL A 33 6.65 16.20 -20.69
C VAL A 33 5.91 17.30 -19.92
N ASP A 34 5.20 16.92 -18.85
CA ASP A 34 4.38 17.87 -18.09
C ASP A 34 5.23 18.96 -17.40
N ILE A 35 6.38 18.57 -16.83
CA ILE A 35 7.29 19.52 -16.17
C ILE A 35 8.08 20.34 -17.19
N GLU A 36 8.48 19.75 -18.32
CA GLU A 36 9.19 20.43 -19.40
C GLU A 36 8.33 21.49 -20.08
N ILE A 37 7.04 21.19 -20.32
CA ILE A 37 6.06 22.17 -20.84
C ILE A 37 5.88 23.30 -19.82
N LYS A 38 5.73 22.98 -18.53
CA LYS A 38 5.54 23.96 -17.46
C LYS A 38 6.74 24.91 -17.32
N LEU A 39 7.96 24.38 -17.40
CA LEU A 39 9.20 25.15 -17.26
C LEU A 39 9.68 25.77 -18.58
N GLN A 40 9.07 25.38 -19.71
CA GLN A 40 9.50 25.72 -21.07
C GLN A 40 10.99 25.43 -21.32
N ARG A 41 11.47 24.32 -20.76
CA ARG A 41 12.86 23.87 -20.83
C ARG A 41 12.88 22.37 -21.02
N ASP A 42 13.93 21.89 -21.67
CA ASP A 42 14.20 20.46 -21.73
C ASP A 42 14.89 19.99 -20.44
N LEU A 43 14.76 18.71 -20.11
CA LEU A 43 15.45 18.05 -19.01
C LEU A 43 16.96 18.35 -18.95
N TYR A 44 17.62 18.49 -20.11
CA TYR A 44 19.05 18.81 -20.13
C TYR A 44 19.40 20.21 -19.59
N ASP A 45 18.43 21.12 -19.56
CA ASP A 45 18.58 22.51 -19.11
C ASP A 45 17.90 22.80 -17.76
N PHE A 46 17.47 21.74 -17.05
CA PHE A 46 16.95 21.88 -15.69
C PHE A 46 18.07 22.23 -14.70
N ARG A 47 17.72 22.98 -13.66
CA ARG A 47 18.57 23.23 -12.49
C ARG A 47 18.53 22.04 -11.52
N ASP A 48 19.47 22.01 -10.57
CA ASP A 48 19.55 20.98 -9.53
C ASP A 48 18.21 20.78 -8.80
N ASP A 49 17.55 21.87 -8.36
CA ASP A 49 16.25 21.84 -7.69
C ASP A 49 15.12 21.26 -8.57
N GLU A 50 15.14 21.58 -9.88
CA GLU A 50 14.13 21.12 -10.84
C GLU A 50 14.32 19.64 -11.19
N ILE A 51 15.57 19.16 -11.22
CA ILE A 51 15.88 17.73 -11.44
C ILE A 51 15.56 16.91 -10.19
N GLU A 52 15.91 17.41 -9.00
CA GLU A 52 15.54 16.80 -7.73
C GLU A 52 14.02 16.66 -7.64
N ASP A 53 13.26 17.73 -7.92
CA ASP A 53 11.79 17.71 -7.97
C ASP A 53 11.26 16.69 -8.99
N PHE A 54 11.84 16.63 -10.19
CA PHE A 54 11.46 15.65 -11.20
C PHE A 54 11.67 14.21 -10.72
N ILE A 55 12.81 13.92 -10.10
CA ILE A 55 13.13 12.57 -9.60
C ILE A 55 12.20 12.22 -8.43
N GLU A 56 12.02 13.12 -7.48
CA GLU A 56 11.25 12.88 -6.25
C GLU A 56 9.74 12.82 -6.48
N ASN A 57 9.22 13.69 -7.34
CA ASN A 57 7.78 13.91 -7.49
C ASN A 57 7.19 13.33 -8.77
N MET A 58 7.98 13.11 -9.83
CA MET A 58 7.49 12.47 -11.07
C MET A 58 7.98 11.03 -11.23
N LEU A 59 9.27 10.77 -10.96
CA LEU A 59 9.82 9.43 -11.11
C LEU A 59 9.53 8.51 -9.91
N LYS A 60 9.59 9.05 -8.69
CA LYS A 60 9.27 8.37 -7.43
C LYS A 60 9.91 6.97 -7.34
N PRO A 61 11.26 6.85 -7.39
CA PRO A 61 11.90 5.54 -7.39
C PRO A 61 11.62 4.78 -6.09
N LYS A 62 11.12 3.54 -6.21
CA LYS A 62 10.78 2.69 -5.05
C LYS A 62 11.93 1.85 -4.52
N THR A 63 12.97 1.65 -5.34
CA THR A 63 14.13 0.84 -4.99
C THR A 63 15.41 1.57 -5.33
N LYS A 64 16.51 1.22 -4.66
CA LYS A 64 17.85 1.78 -4.93
C LYS A 64 18.27 1.52 -6.38
N GLU A 65 17.92 0.37 -6.93
CA GLU A 65 18.18 -0.01 -8.32
C GLU A 65 17.40 0.87 -9.29
N SER A 66 16.13 1.15 -8.99
CA SER A 66 15.29 2.05 -9.80
C SER A 66 15.85 3.47 -9.78
N ALA A 67 16.21 3.98 -8.61
CA ALA A 67 16.78 5.31 -8.46
C ALA A 67 18.10 5.45 -9.22
N ARG A 68 19.01 4.46 -9.08
CA ARG A 68 20.26 4.41 -9.84
C ARG A 68 20.00 4.39 -11.33
N THR A 69 19.09 3.55 -11.79
CA THR A 69 18.74 3.46 -13.22
C THR A 69 18.26 4.81 -13.73
N TYR A 70 17.28 5.42 -13.06
CA TYR A 70 16.72 6.70 -13.49
C TYR A 70 17.77 7.81 -13.49
N CYS A 71 18.54 7.96 -12.42
CA CYS A 71 19.56 9.00 -12.32
C CYS A 71 20.68 8.80 -13.35
N ASN A 72 21.09 7.55 -13.63
CA ASN A 72 22.10 7.27 -14.65
C ASN A 72 21.61 7.62 -16.06
N VAL A 73 20.35 7.29 -16.38
CA VAL A 73 19.78 7.62 -17.69
C VAL A 73 19.67 9.13 -17.88
N LEU A 74 19.19 9.85 -16.86
CA LEU A 74 19.12 11.30 -16.88
C LEU A 74 20.51 11.93 -16.97
N SER A 75 21.46 11.50 -16.15
CA SER A 75 22.84 11.97 -16.19
C SER A 75 23.47 11.75 -17.57
N SER A 76 23.24 10.58 -18.18
CA SER A 76 23.74 10.25 -19.52
C SER A 76 23.11 11.15 -20.59
N TYR A 77 21.81 11.40 -20.51
CA TYR A 77 21.12 12.30 -21.44
C TYR A 77 21.59 13.75 -21.33
N ILE A 78 21.69 14.27 -20.10
CA ILE A 78 22.18 15.63 -19.84
C ILE A 78 23.61 15.78 -20.35
N GLN A 79 24.49 14.81 -20.04
CA GLN A 79 25.87 14.84 -20.50
C GLN A 79 25.95 14.82 -22.02
N TRP A 80 25.22 13.92 -22.67
CA TRP A 80 25.17 13.85 -24.13
C TRP A 80 24.69 15.16 -24.75
N ALA A 81 23.68 15.80 -24.17
CA ALA A 81 23.17 17.09 -24.64
C ALA A 81 24.21 18.21 -24.46
N MET A 82 24.99 18.19 -23.39
CA MET A 82 26.12 19.11 -23.19
C MET A 82 27.22 18.88 -24.22
N ASP A 83 27.62 17.61 -24.44
CA ASP A 83 28.69 17.24 -25.37
C ASP A 83 28.36 17.63 -26.83
N HIS A 84 27.07 17.68 -27.18
CA HIS A 84 26.58 18.09 -28.49
C HIS A 84 26.15 19.58 -28.56
N ASN A 85 26.45 20.37 -27.53
CA ASN A 85 26.11 21.80 -27.45
C ASN A 85 24.60 22.12 -27.52
N TYR A 86 23.75 21.19 -27.11
CA TYR A 86 22.31 21.46 -26.95
C TYR A 86 22.00 22.14 -25.62
N SER A 87 22.74 21.81 -24.56
CA SER A 87 22.52 22.39 -23.22
C SER A 87 23.27 23.71 -23.02
N ARG A 88 22.66 24.60 -22.24
CA ARG A 88 23.27 25.84 -21.75
C ARG A 88 24.00 25.66 -20.42
N ASN A 89 23.85 24.50 -19.78
CA ASN A 89 24.52 24.18 -18.53
C ASN A 89 25.98 23.81 -18.76
N PHE A 90 26.86 24.28 -17.88
CA PHE A 90 28.31 23.97 -17.93
C PHE A 90 28.68 22.74 -17.10
N ILE A 91 27.81 22.32 -16.19
CA ILE A 91 28.02 21.21 -15.27
C ILE A 91 26.78 20.33 -15.30
N ASN A 92 27.00 19.02 -15.38
CA ASN A 92 25.93 18.05 -15.25
C ASN A 92 25.54 17.90 -13.77
N PRO A 93 24.31 18.31 -13.38
CA PRO A 93 23.86 18.31 -11.99
C PRO A 93 23.77 16.91 -11.36
N LEU A 94 23.67 15.87 -12.19
CA LEU A 94 23.61 14.46 -11.78
C LEU A 94 24.96 13.74 -11.81
N ARG A 95 26.07 14.44 -12.08
CA ARG A 95 27.43 13.88 -11.94
C ARG A 95 27.84 13.77 -10.47
N ARG A 96 27.12 12.94 -9.71
CA ARG A 96 27.26 12.74 -8.26
C ARG A 96 27.50 11.26 -7.93
N LYS A 97 27.82 10.97 -6.66
CA LYS A 97 28.04 9.58 -6.21
C LYS A 97 26.73 8.80 -6.11
N GLN A 98 26.80 7.47 -6.13
CA GLN A 98 25.61 6.62 -6.10
C GLN A 98 24.75 6.77 -4.85
N GLU A 99 25.36 7.14 -3.71
CA GLU A 99 24.63 7.37 -2.46
C GLU A 99 23.61 8.51 -2.59
N TYR A 100 23.95 9.54 -3.38
CA TYR A 100 23.03 10.63 -3.71
C TYR A 100 21.83 10.14 -4.52
N PHE A 101 22.00 9.15 -5.41
CA PHE A 101 20.84 8.59 -6.11
C PHE A 101 19.94 7.79 -5.16
N CYS A 102 20.54 7.12 -4.18
CA CYS A 102 19.78 6.34 -3.20
C CYS A 102 18.97 7.22 -2.23
N SER A 103 19.31 8.50 -2.02
CA SER A 103 18.53 9.39 -1.14
C SER A 103 17.14 9.72 -1.69
N PHE A 104 16.91 9.53 -3.00
CA PHE A 104 15.59 9.72 -3.60
C PHE A 104 14.63 8.54 -3.38
N VAL A 105 15.10 7.43 -2.81
CA VAL A 105 14.24 6.29 -2.50
C VAL A 105 13.48 6.60 -1.23
N LYS A 106 12.18 6.84 -1.35
CA LYS A 106 11.31 6.96 -0.18
C LYS A 106 11.21 5.59 0.51
N GLU A 107 11.58 5.53 1.79
CA GLU A 107 11.37 4.34 2.60
C GLU A 107 9.89 4.25 2.95
N TYR A 108 9.19 3.31 2.31
CA TYR A 108 7.81 3.00 2.65
C TYR A 108 7.77 1.98 3.79
N LYS A 109 6.85 2.18 4.73
CA LYS A 109 6.64 1.21 5.79
C LYS A 109 6.04 -0.06 5.20
N LYS A 110 6.72 -1.17 5.44
CA LYS A 110 6.28 -2.50 5.01
C LYS A 110 5.23 -3.11 5.94
N TYR A 111 5.30 -2.78 7.23
CA TYR A 111 4.38 -3.22 8.27
C TYR A 111 3.92 -2.02 9.08
N ILE A 112 2.75 -2.15 9.71
CA ILE A 112 2.18 -1.11 10.58
C ILE A 112 1.99 -1.65 11.99
N SER A 113 2.21 -0.79 12.97
CA SER A 113 1.87 -1.03 14.37
C SER A 113 0.36 -0.98 14.59
N TYR A 114 -0.08 -1.43 15.76
CA TYR A 114 -1.48 -1.35 16.17
C TYR A 114 -1.98 0.11 16.21
N ASP A 115 -1.19 1.04 16.74
CA ASP A 115 -1.57 2.45 16.81
C ASP A 115 -1.66 3.09 15.42
N GLU A 116 -0.73 2.76 14.51
CA GLU A 116 -0.80 3.20 13.11
C GLU A 116 -2.02 2.61 12.39
N LYS A 117 -2.33 1.33 12.60
CA LYS A 117 -3.58 0.72 12.10
C LYS A 117 -4.79 1.52 12.57
N GLN A 118 -4.85 1.86 13.87
CA GLN A 118 -5.92 2.66 14.43
C GLN A 118 -5.97 4.05 13.76
N ALA A 119 -4.85 4.76 13.64
CA ALA A 119 -4.80 6.06 12.98
C ALA A 119 -5.30 6.00 11.53
N ILE A 120 -4.88 4.98 10.77
CA ILE A 120 -5.29 4.75 9.38
C ILE A 120 -6.81 4.52 9.31
N ILE A 121 -7.37 3.59 10.08
CA ILE A 121 -8.80 3.28 9.94
C ILE A 121 -9.70 4.43 10.40
N HIS A 122 -9.21 5.30 11.29
CA HIS A 122 -9.93 6.50 11.74
C HIS A 122 -9.86 7.66 10.73
N SER A 123 -8.84 7.70 9.86
CA SER A 123 -8.76 8.72 8.79
C SER A 123 -9.67 8.41 7.60
N LEU A 124 -10.16 7.16 7.48
CA LEU A 124 -11.04 6.75 6.39
C LEU A 124 -12.49 7.15 6.63
N VAL A 125 -13.08 7.79 5.63
CA VAL A 125 -14.50 8.17 5.61
C VAL A 125 -15.38 6.93 5.50
N ASN A 126 -15.04 6.00 4.59
CA ASN A 126 -15.83 4.79 4.37
C ASN A 126 -15.54 3.73 5.44
N LYS A 127 -16.56 3.34 6.20
CA LYS A 127 -16.45 2.28 7.21
C LYS A 127 -16.24 0.91 6.60
N GLN A 128 -16.71 0.67 5.38
CA GLN A 128 -16.32 -0.52 4.63
C GLN A 128 -14.82 -0.61 4.36
N ASP A 129 -14.15 0.51 4.12
CA ASP A 129 -12.71 0.53 3.85
C ASP A 129 -11.90 0.33 5.14
N SER A 130 -12.32 0.96 6.24
CA SER A 130 -11.79 0.70 7.60
C SER A 130 -11.91 -0.78 7.99
N PHE A 131 -13.06 -1.39 7.74
CA PHE A 131 -13.31 -2.79 8.09
C PHE A 131 -12.44 -3.77 7.29
N ILE A 132 -12.10 -3.46 6.03
CA ILE A 132 -11.19 -4.31 5.23
C ILE A 132 -9.85 -4.45 5.96
N ILE A 133 -9.29 -3.35 6.47
CA ILE A 133 -8.01 -3.35 7.19
C ILE A 133 -8.16 -4.11 8.51
N GLU A 134 -9.20 -3.82 9.28
CA GLU A 134 -9.45 -4.46 10.58
C GLU A 134 -9.64 -5.99 10.48
N ALA A 135 -10.39 -6.44 9.48
CA ALA A 135 -10.65 -7.86 9.27
C ALA A 135 -9.40 -8.61 8.80
N LEU A 136 -8.62 -8.02 7.87
CA LEU A 136 -7.35 -8.58 7.43
C LEU A 136 -6.33 -8.66 8.59
N TRP A 137 -6.30 -7.65 9.46
CA TRP A 137 -5.46 -7.66 10.66
C TRP A 137 -5.80 -8.86 11.56
N ASN A 138 -7.09 -9.16 11.74
CA ASN A 138 -7.57 -10.32 12.48
C ASN A 138 -7.50 -11.65 11.68
N GLY A 139 -6.82 -11.66 10.53
CA GLY A 139 -6.59 -12.86 9.73
C GLY A 139 -7.80 -13.36 8.94
N ILE A 140 -8.86 -12.54 8.81
CA ILE A 140 -10.03 -12.85 7.98
C ILE A 140 -9.68 -12.51 6.53
N GLN A 141 -9.22 -13.51 5.78
CA GLN A 141 -8.75 -13.32 4.40
C GLN A 141 -9.33 -14.42 3.52
N GLY A 142 -8.81 -15.65 3.63
CA GLY A 142 -9.12 -16.75 2.72
C GLY A 142 -8.56 -16.56 1.31
N THR A 143 -8.70 -17.60 0.49
CA THR A 143 -8.32 -17.56 -0.93
C THR A 143 -9.07 -16.44 -1.64
N GLN A 144 -8.35 -15.57 -2.36
CA GLN A 144 -8.93 -14.40 -3.03
C GLN A 144 -9.84 -13.56 -2.11
N VAL A 145 -9.46 -13.36 -0.85
CA VAL A 145 -10.21 -12.58 0.15
C VAL A 145 -11.67 -13.06 0.35
N LYS A 146 -11.96 -14.35 0.08
CA LYS A 146 -13.33 -14.88 0.12
C LYS A 146 -13.92 -14.96 1.52
N GLU A 147 -13.12 -15.24 2.55
CA GLU A 147 -13.60 -15.21 3.94
C GLU A 147 -14.11 -13.81 4.29
N LEU A 148 -13.37 -12.78 3.86
CA LEU A 148 -13.74 -11.37 4.07
C LEU A 148 -15.02 -10.99 3.30
N THR A 149 -15.12 -11.33 2.00
CA THR A 149 -16.28 -10.93 1.19
C THR A 149 -17.57 -11.68 1.53
N ASN A 150 -17.46 -12.84 2.17
CA ASN A 150 -18.62 -13.66 2.52
C ASN A 150 -19.15 -13.38 3.93
N LEU A 151 -18.44 -12.60 4.73
CA LEU A 151 -18.78 -12.34 6.12
C LEU A 151 -20.09 -11.56 6.28
N GLN A 152 -20.95 -12.04 7.18
CA GLN A 152 -22.24 -11.44 7.51
C GLN A 152 -22.27 -10.92 8.94
N ILE A 153 -23.17 -9.97 9.23
CA ILE A 153 -23.32 -9.43 10.59
C ILE A 153 -23.74 -10.49 11.61
N SER A 154 -24.51 -11.49 11.18
CA SER A 154 -24.92 -12.64 12.01
C SER A 154 -23.77 -13.59 12.35
N ASP A 155 -22.61 -13.44 11.71
CA ASP A 155 -21.41 -14.24 12.00
C ASP A 155 -20.63 -13.71 13.22
N PHE A 156 -21.03 -12.56 13.79
CA PHE A 156 -20.39 -11.96 14.96
C PHE A 156 -21.20 -12.25 16.23
N ASP A 157 -20.65 -13.09 17.11
CA ASP A 157 -21.20 -13.41 18.42
C ASP A 157 -20.41 -12.65 19.48
N ILE A 158 -20.89 -11.43 19.77
CA ILE A 158 -20.25 -10.46 20.67
C ILE A 158 -20.18 -11.03 22.09
N ASP A 159 -21.26 -11.66 22.56
CA ASP A 159 -21.36 -12.22 23.91
C ASP A 159 -20.33 -13.32 24.15
N LYS A 160 -20.03 -14.12 23.11
CA LYS A 160 -19.02 -15.19 23.19
C LYS A 160 -17.64 -14.79 22.70
N ASN A 161 -17.44 -13.53 22.28
CA ASN A 161 -16.20 -13.06 21.66
C ASN A 161 -15.74 -13.99 20.51
N LYS A 162 -16.66 -14.31 19.59
CA LYS A 162 -16.43 -15.26 18.49
C LYS A 162 -16.90 -14.72 17.15
N ILE A 163 -16.15 -15.04 16.10
CA ILE A 163 -16.49 -14.75 14.71
C ILE A 163 -16.52 -16.06 13.93
N TYR A 164 -17.64 -16.35 13.26
CA TYR A 164 -17.84 -17.55 12.45
C TYR A 164 -17.44 -17.26 10.99
N ILE A 165 -16.27 -17.75 10.58
CA ILE A 165 -15.68 -17.41 9.29
C ILE A 165 -16.20 -18.34 8.19
N ARG A 166 -16.67 -17.75 7.09
CA ARG A 166 -17.23 -18.47 5.94
C ARG A 166 -16.18 -18.79 4.89
N ASP A 167 -16.21 -20.00 4.32
CA ASP A 167 -15.40 -20.38 3.16
C ASP A 167 -15.89 -19.71 1.86
N GLU A 168 -15.25 -20.05 0.74
CA GLU A 168 -15.62 -19.59 -0.60
C GLU A 168 -17.04 -19.98 -1.04
N LYS A 169 -17.59 -21.06 -0.49
CA LYS A 169 -18.94 -21.58 -0.75
C LYS A 169 -19.99 -20.95 0.18
N GLY A 170 -19.55 -20.19 1.19
CA GLY A 170 -20.40 -19.52 2.17
C GLY A 170 -20.71 -20.36 3.41
N ASN A 171 -20.08 -21.52 3.59
CA ASN A 171 -20.26 -22.37 4.76
C ASN A 171 -19.33 -21.92 5.90
N ILE A 172 -19.75 -22.07 7.15
CA ILE A 172 -18.86 -21.84 8.29
C ILE A 172 -17.72 -22.86 8.24
N ALA A 173 -16.49 -22.37 8.14
CA ALA A 173 -15.29 -23.18 7.98
C ALA A 173 -14.37 -23.14 9.20
N ARG A 174 -14.32 -22.02 9.91
CA ARG A 174 -13.57 -21.88 11.16
C ARG A 174 -14.18 -20.82 12.06
N ILE A 175 -13.81 -20.87 13.34
CA ILE A 175 -14.21 -19.91 14.35
C ILE A 175 -12.95 -19.28 14.89
N ILE A 176 -12.93 -17.94 14.98
CA ILE A 176 -11.82 -17.22 15.59
C ILE A 176 -12.32 -16.40 16.78
N SER A 177 -11.45 -16.21 17.76
CA SER A 177 -11.59 -15.14 18.74
C SER A 177 -10.67 -14.02 18.28
N PRO A 178 -11.18 -12.80 18.02
CA PRO A 178 -10.37 -11.74 17.44
C PRO A 178 -9.24 -11.31 18.38
N ILE A 179 -8.17 -10.79 17.79
CA ILE A 179 -7.02 -10.25 18.55
C ILE A 179 -7.47 -9.01 19.33
N ASP A 180 -8.35 -8.23 18.72
CA ASP A 180 -8.92 -6.99 19.26
C ASP A 180 -10.46 -7.02 19.12
N PRO A 181 -11.23 -6.95 20.23
CA PRO A 181 -12.68 -6.88 20.20
C PRO A 181 -13.25 -5.68 19.42
N PHE A 182 -12.44 -4.65 19.12
CA PHE A 182 -12.87 -3.50 18.33
C PHE A 182 -13.54 -3.88 16.99
N ILE A 183 -13.13 -5.00 16.37
CA ILE A 183 -13.74 -5.52 15.14
C ILE A 183 -15.26 -5.71 15.23
N PHE A 184 -15.82 -6.03 16.41
CA PHE A 184 -17.26 -6.16 16.59
C PHE A 184 -17.98 -4.82 16.37
N SER A 185 -17.44 -3.74 16.96
CA SER A 185 -17.98 -2.40 16.79
C SER A 185 -17.86 -1.94 15.33
N MET A 186 -16.71 -2.23 14.69
CA MET A 186 -16.50 -1.90 13.29
C MET A 186 -17.47 -2.66 12.39
N ALA A 187 -17.72 -3.96 12.63
CA ALA A 187 -18.67 -4.75 11.85
C ALA A 187 -20.08 -4.14 11.86
N VAL A 188 -20.55 -3.71 13.04
CA VAL A 188 -21.87 -3.04 13.19
C VAL A 188 -21.90 -1.73 12.42
N LEU A 189 -20.92 -0.85 12.62
CA LEU A 189 -20.85 0.45 11.94
C LEU A 189 -20.80 0.30 10.42
N THR A 190 -20.00 -0.66 9.94
CA THR A 190 -19.86 -0.95 8.51
C THR A 190 -21.14 -1.54 7.92
N ASN A 191 -21.83 -2.46 8.60
CA ASN A 191 -23.10 -2.99 8.12
C ASN A 191 -24.22 -1.93 8.13
N GLN A 192 -24.16 -0.94 9.02
CA GLN A 192 -25.11 0.17 9.06
C GLN A 192 -24.83 1.27 8.01
N GLU A 193 -23.67 1.25 7.35
CA GLU A 193 -23.30 2.22 6.33
C GLU A 193 -24.28 2.19 5.15
N GLN A 194 -24.78 3.37 4.77
CA GLN A 194 -25.79 3.57 3.73
C GLN A 194 -25.22 4.18 2.43
N LEU A 195 -24.09 4.88 2.53
CA LEU A 195 -23.44 5.55 1.42
C LEU A 195 -21.97 5.15 1.37
N TYR A 196 -21.45 4.93 0.16
CA TYR A 196 -20.03 4.76 -0.09
C TYR A 196 -19.50 6.00 -0.83
N TYR A 197 -18.59 6.73 -0.20
CA TYR A 197 -17.96 7.93 -0.74
C TYR A 197 -16.80 7.57 -1.65
N LYS A 198 -16.80 8.08 -2.88
CA LYS A 198 -15.73 7.80 -3.84
C LYS A 198 -14.42 8.41 -3.35
N SER A 199 -13.32 7.67 -3.53
CA SER A 199 -11.98 8.07 -3.10
C SER A 199 -11.88 8.51 -1.64
N ASN A 200 -12.66 7.89 -0.75
CA ASN A 200 -12.72 8.26 0.67
C ASN A 200 -12.97 9.76 0.91
N GLY A 201 -13.70 10.43 0.02
CA GLY A 201 -14.04 11.85 0.14
C GLY A 201 -12.99 12.84 -0.38
N GLY A 202 -11.83 12.38 -0.86
CA GLY A 202 -10.71 13.23 -1.28
C GLY A 202 -10.73 13.72 -2.73
N ILE A 203 -11.89 13.95 -3.36
CA ILE A 203 -11.95 14.52 -4.72
C ILE A 203 -12.66 15.87 -4.72
N ASP A 204 -12.01 16.88 -5.29
CA ASP A 204 -12.66 18.09 -5.82
C ASP A 204 -13.46 17.71 -7.07
N PHE A 205 -14.77 17.50 -6.91
CA PHE A 205 -15.63 17.11 -8.02
C PHE A 205 -16.11 18.32 -8.82
N SER A 206 -16.07 18.20 -10.15
CA SER A 206 -16.95 18.99 -11.02
C SER A 206 -18.42 18.69 -10.69
N SER A 207 -19.31 19.69 -10.79
CA SER A 207 -20.73 19.63 -10.42
C SER A 207 -21.59 18.53 -11.08
N LYS A 208 -21.02 17.68 -11.95
CA LYS A 208 -21.72 16.66 -12.74
C LYS A 208 -21.54 15.22 -12.24
N VAL A 209 -20.72 14.95 -11.22
CA VAL A 209 -20.45 13.58 -10.71
C VAL A 209 -20.96 13.44 -9.28
N ARG A 210 -21.80 12.44 -9.00
CA ARG A 210 -22.20 12.10 -7.62
C ARG A 210 -20.97 11.65 -6.81
N ASP A 211 -20.77 12.27 -5.66
CA ASP A 211 -19.69 12.06 -4.69
C ASP A 211 -19.77 10.70 -3.98
N SER A 212 -20.98 10.15 -3.90
CA SER A 212 -21.31 8.93 -3.17
C SER A 212 -22.21 8.00 -3.98
N ILE A 213 -22.24 6.73 -3.56
CA ILE A 213 -23.09 5.69 -4.13
C ILE A 213 -23.88 5.04 -3.00
N PRO A 214 -25.21 4.85 -3.14
CA PRO A 214 -25.99 4.16 -2.12
C PRO A 214 -25.58 2.68 -2.01
N LEU A 215 -25.63 2.20 -0.78
CA LEU A 215 -25.40 0.81 -0.42
C LEU A 215 -26.73 0.13 -0.12
N PRO A 216 -26.93 -1.13 -0.52
CA PRO A 216 -28.16 -1.86 -0.25
C PRO A 216 -28.29 -2.21 1.24
N ASN A 217 -29.51 -2.48 1.68
CA ASN A 217 -29.71 -3.20 2.93
C ASN A 217 -29.39 -4.68 2.69
N SER A 218 -28.36 -5.20 3.35
CA SER A 218 -27.79 -6.52 3.08
C SER A 218 -27.20 -7.10 4.38
N PRO A 219 -27.28 -8.43 4.59
CA PRO A 219 -26.68 -9.07 5.76
C PRO A 219 -25.14 -9.07 5.72
N TYR A 220 -24.53 -8.85 4.55
CA TYR A 220 -23.09 -8.83 4.41
C TYR A 220 -22.48 -7.57 5.03
N ILE A 221 -21.31 -7.70 5.64
CA ILE A 221 -20.57 -6.54 6.16
C ILE A 221 -20.10 -5.65 5.00
N LEU A 222 -19.48 -6.25 3.99
CA LEU A 222 -18.99 -5.54 2.81
C LEU A 222 -19.99 -5.62 1.66
N LYS A 223 -20.70 -4.52 1.44
CA LYS A 223 -21.84 -4.40 0.52
C LYS A 223 -21.42 -3.94 -0.87
N GLY A 224 -22.01 -4.54 -1.90
CA GLY A 224 -21.84 -4.08 -3.28
C GLY A 224 -22.61 -2.79 -3.51
N ALA A 225 -21.95 -1.75 -4.04
CA ALA A 225 -22.60 -0.49 -4.34
C ALA A 225 -23.66 -0.65 -5.45
N ILE A 226 -24.80 0.04 -5.33
CA ILE A 226 -25.90 0.00 -6.30
C ILE A 226 -25.50 0.82 -7.53
N ASN A 227 -25.32 0.15 -8.68
CA ASN A 227 -25.08 0.80 -9.97
C ASN A 227 -26.28 0.57 -10.89
N ASN A 228 -26.60 1.56 -11.74
CA ASN A 228 -27.79 1.58 -12.62
C ASN A 228 -27.97 0.36 -13.56
N ASN A 229 -26.97 -0.51 -13.70
CA ASN A 229 -26.96 -1.61 -14.67
C ASN A 229 -27.06 -3.01 -14.04
N GLU A 230 -27.11 -3.15 -12.72
CA GLU A 230 -27.25 -4.46 -12.07
C GLU A 230 -28.20 -4.38 -10.87
N GLU A 231 -29.31 -5.13 -10.94
CA GLU A 231 -30.18 -5.38 -9.80
C GLU A 231 -29.37 -6.08 -8.68
N ASN A 232 -29.25 -5.41 -7.53
CA ASN A 232 -28.84 -5.94 -6.23
C ASN A 232 -27.55 -6.79 -6.19
N ARG A 233 -26.38 -6.12 -6.08
CA ARG A 233 -25.19 -6.79 -5.53
C ARG A 233 -25.19 -6.71 -4.00
N ASP A 234 -25.67 -7.75 -3.35
CA ASP A 234 -25.70 -7.83 -1.89
C ASP A 234 -24.32 -7.74 -1.23
N LYS A 235 -23.26 -8.19 -1.92
CA LYS A 235 -21.86 -8.15 -1.44
C LYS A 235 -20.86 -7.68 -2.48
N VAL A 236 -19.71 -7.20 -2.00
CA VAL A 236 -18.57 -6.82 -2.85
C VAL A 236 -17.93 -8.02 -3.56
N LYS A 237 -17.37 -7.79 -4.75
CA LYS A 237 -16.49 -8.76 -5.42
C LYS A 237 -15.07 -8.67 -4.85
N PHE A 238 -14.30 -9.75 -4.93
CA PHE A 238 -12.94 -9.76 -4.38
C PHE A 238 -12.01 -8.72 -5.05
N TYR A 239 -12.13 -8.50 -6.37
CA TYR A 239 -11.37 -7.45 -7.06
C TYR A 239 -11.67 -6.05 -6.51
N THR A 240 -12.87 -5.82 -5.99
CA THR A 240 -13.24 -4.56 -5.35
C THR A 240 -12.41 -4.30 -4.11
N ILE A 241 -12.04 -5.33 -3.34
CA ILE A 241 -11.18 -5.20 -2.16
C ILE A 241 -9.78 -4.69 -2.56
N TYR A 242 -9.18 -5.30 -3.59
CA TYR A 242 -7.87 -4.88 -4.08
C TYR A 242 -7.90 -3.44 -4.59
N ASN A 243 -8.93 -3.08 -5.37
CA ASN A 243 -9.08 -1.70 -5.86
C ASN A 243 -9.31 -0.69 -4.73
N ARG A 244 -10.04 -1.07 -3.67
CA ARG A 244 -10.25 -0.25 -2.48
C ARG A 244 -8.94 -0.02 -1.73
N LEU A 245 -8.11 -1.04 -1.53
CA LEU A 245 -6.77 -0.86 -0.97
C LEU A 245 -5.91 0.08 -1.82
N GLU A 246 -5.93 -0.03 -3.15
CA GLU A 246 -5.22 0.92 -4.03
C GLU A 246 -5.78 2.35 -3.96
N THR A 247 -7.05 2.51 -3.59
CA THR A 247 -7.67 3.82 -3.38
C THR A 247 -7.26 4.40 -2.03
N ILE A 248 -7.25 3.59 -0.97
CA ILE A 248 -6.83 3.98 0.38
C ILE A 248 -5.39 4.49 0.38
N LYS A 249 -4.48 3.85 -0.39
CA LYS A 249 -3.08 4.30 -0.54
C LYS A 249 -2.90 5.71 -1.10
N LYS A 250 -3.95 6.27 -1.72
CA LYS A 250 -3.94 7.60 -2.34
C LYS A 250 -4.67 8.64 -1.49
N VAL A 251 -5.16 8.24 -0.31
CA VAL A 251 -5.71 9.20 0.66
C VAL A 251 -4.55 10.00 1.22
N ASP A 252 -4.71 11.32 1.22
CA ASP A 252 -3.70 12.26 1.69
C ASP A 252 -3.23 11.89 3.11
N GLY A 253 -1.91 11.82 3.29
CA GLY A 253 -1.28 11.47 4.56
C GLY A 253 -1.09 9.97 4.77
N LEU A 254 -1.49 9.11 3.82
CA LEU A 254 -1.27 7.66 3.88
C LEU A 254 -0.18 7.14 2.93
N GLU A 255 0.55 8.03 2.24
CA GLU A 255 1.52 7.65 1.22
C GLU A 255 2.66 6.78 1.77
N GLU A 256 3.11 7.05 3.00
CA GLU A 256 4.17 6.29 3.68
C GLU A 256 3.78 4.82 3.93
N TYR A 257 2.48 4.53 4.01
CA TYR A 257 1.93 3.19 4.26
C TYR A 257 1.60 2.43 2.97
N SER A 258 1.95 2.96 1.81
CA SER A 258 1.54 2.39 0.52
C SER A 258 2.01 0.94 0.30
N GLU A 259 3.13 0.54 0.91
CA GLU A 259 3.60 -0.85 0.93
C GLU A 259 2.92 -1.70 2.00
N ALA A 260 2.65 -1.15 3.18
CA ALA A 260 1.93 -1.83 4.26
C ALA A 260 0.48 -2.14 3.90
N LEU A 261 -0.19 -1.27 3.14
CA LEU A 261 -1.61 -1.36 2.77
C LEU A 261 -1.89 -2.34 1.63
N THR A 262 -1.28 -3.52 1.70
CA THR A 262 -1.61 -4.67 0.86
C THR A 262 -2.25 -5.76 1.73
N THR A 263 -3.09 -6.61 1.16
CA THR A 263 -3.72 -7.71 1.92
C THR A 263 -2.68 -8.53 2.69
N LYS A 264 -1.58 -8.86 2.02
CA LYS A 264 -0.46 -9.62 2.59
C LYS A 264 0.20 -8.90 3.76
N ASN A 265 0.52 -7.60 3.62
CA ASN A 265 1.28 -6.90 4.65
C ASN A 265 0.41 -6.45 5.83
N ILE A 266 -0.90 -6.19 5.63
CA ILE A 266 -1.84 -5.96 6.73
C ILE A 266 -1.97 -7.22 7.59
N VAL A 267 -2.18 -8.39 6.96
CA VAL A 267 -2.24 -9.68 7.66
C VAL A 267 -0.94 -9.92 8.43
N ARG A 268 0.22 -9.72 7.80
CA ARG A 268 1.52 -9.88 8.48
C ARG A 268 1.71 -8.91 9.65
N SER A 269 1.21 -7.69 9.54
CA SER A 269 1.24 -6.71 10.63
C SER A 269 0.43 -7.20 11.83
N GLY A 270 -0.76 -7.76 11.58
CA GLY A 270 -1.54 -8.44 12.61
C GLY A 270 -0.81 -9.65 13.21
N MET A 271 -0.14 -10.47 12.39
CA MET A 271 0.65 -11.60 12.87
C MET A 271 1.79 -11.16 13.79
N ILE A 272 2.46 -10.04 13.46
CA ILE A 272 3.52 -9.46 14.30
C ILE A 272 2.94 -8.97 15.63
N TYR A 273 1.75 -8.35 15.61
CA TYR A 273 1.09 -7.92 16.84
C TYR A 273 0.65 -9.11 17.71
N LEU A 274 0.09 -10.17 17.12
CA LEU A 274 -0.24 -11.40 17.86
C LEU A 274 1.04 -12.04 18.44
N ALA A 275 2.13 -12.06 17.67
CA ALA A 275 3.42 -12.53 18.14
C ALA A 275 3.95 -11.71 19.34
N LEU A 276 3.73 -10.38 19.36
CA LEU A 276 4.01 -9.54 20.53
C LEU A 276 3.16 -9.96 21.73
N GLN A 277 1.85 -10.20 21.57
CA GLN A 277 0.99 -10.63 22.68
C GLN A 277 1.43 -11.99 23.25
N ILE A 278 1.79 -12.92 22.37
CA ILE A 278 2.31 -14.23 22.78
C ILE A 278 3.67 -14.08 23.47
N LEU A 279 4.56 -13.21 22.96
CA LEU A 279 5.84 -12.91 23.61
C LEU A 279 5.65 -12.31 25.00
N LYS A 280 4.68 -11.40 25.19
CA LYS A 280 4.31 -10.86 26.50
C LYS A 280 3.82 -11.95 27.47
N ARG A 281 3.08 -12.94 26.95
CA ARG A 281 2.52 -14.05 27.74
C ARG A 281 3.56 -15.10 28.12
N ASP A 282 4.41 -15.49 27.17
CA ASP A 282 5.29 -16.66 27.29
C ASP A 282 6.76 -16.30 27.58
N GLY A 283 7.18 -15.05 27.34
CA GLY A 283 8.56 -14.60 27.44
C GLY A 283 9.48 -15.08 26.30
N SER A 284 8.98 -15.88 25.36
CA SER A 284 9.74 -16.33 24.18
C SER A 284 8.90 -16.33 22.89
N LEU A 285 9.60 -16.29 21.75
CA LEU A 285 9.00 -16.38 20.41
C LEU A 285 9.72 -17.45 19.58
N ASP A 286 9.61 -18.69 20.03
CA ASP A 286 10.22 -19.85 19.38
C ASP A 286 9.25 -20.50 18.38
N ARG A 287 9.63 -21.66 17.85
CA ARG A 287 8.83 -22.40 16.87
C ARG A 287 7.39 -22.64 17.36
N LYS A 288 7.22 -23.02 18.63
CA LYS A 288 5.89 -23.32 19.21
C LYS A 288 4.97 -22.09 19.18
N GLN A 289 5.47 -20.93 19.57
CA GLN A 289 4.71 -19.67 19.54
C GLN A 289 4.42 -19.21 18.12
N ILE A 290 5.37 -19.39 17.19
CA ILE A 290 5.13 -19.08 15.78
C ILE A 290 4.08 -20.03 15.18
N GLU A 291 4.06 -21.31 15.57
CA GLU A 291 3.02 -22.26 15.17
C GLU A 291 1.63 -21.81 15.69
N GLU A 292 1.53 -21.28 16.92
CA GLU A 292 0.28 -20.71 17.43
C GLU A 292 -0.22 -19.51 16.60
N VAL A 293 0.68 -18.61 16.19
CA VAL A 293 0.34 -17.54 15.23
C VAL A 293 -0.13 -18.14 13.90
N CYS A 294 0.55 -19.17 13.39
CA CYS A 294 0.16 -19.81 12.14
C CYS A 294 -1.25 -20.41 12.21
N ASP A 295 -1.57 -21.10 13.31
CA ASP A 295 -2.86 -21.72 13.54
C ASP A 295 -3.99 -20.68 13.57
N PHE A 296 -3.76 -19.54 14.26
CA PHE A 296 -4.70 -18.43 14.30
C PHE A 296 -5.06 -17.92 12.89
N TYR A 297 -4.04 -17.74 12.05
CA TYR A 297 -4.18 -17.24 10.68
C TYR A 297 -4.54 -18.34 9.66
N ASN A 298 -4.79 -19.58 10.11
CA ASN A 298 -5.07 -20.73 9.26
C ASN A 298 -3.97 -20.95 8.19
N MET A 299 -2.72 -20.86 8.61
CA MET A 299 -1.52 -20.99 7.77
C MET A 299 -0.67 -22.17 8.22
N LYS A 300 0.05 -22.78 7.28
CA LYS A 300 1.10 -23.75 7.61
C LYS A 300 2.38 -23.01 7.97
N TYR A 301 3.07 -23.47 9.01
CA TYR A 301 4.41 -23.00 9.33
C TYR A 301 5.36 -23.15 8.13
N LYS A 302 6.14 -22.10 7.87
CA LYS A 302 7.21 -22.06 6.87
C LYS A 302 8.41 -21.31 7.44
N TRP A 303 9.61 -21.75 7.08
CA TRP A 303 10.85 -21.11 7.52
C TRP A 303 10.91 -19.60 7.21
N SER A 304 10.40 -19.19 6.04
CA SER A 304 10.34 -17.78 5.62
C SER A 304 9.42 -16.89 6.47
N LEU A 305 8.64 -17.46 7.39
CA LEU A 305 7.90 -16.65 8.36
C LEU A 305 8.85 -15.98 9.37
N ARG A 306 10.01 -16.59 9.64
CA ARG A 306 11.03 -16.02 10.54
C ARG A 306 11.66 -14.75 10.01
N ASP A 307 11.53 -14.46 8.71
CA ASP A 307 12.01 -13.22 8.10
C ASP A 307 11.27 -11.98 8.64
N PHE A 308 10.09 -12.15 9.25
CA PHE A 308 9.32 -11.04 9.81
C PHE A 308 8.67 -11.35 11.18
N LEU A 309 8.45 -12.62 11.52
CA LEU A 309 8.02 -13.03 12.87
C LEU A 309 9.25 -13.26 13.74
N ASN A 310 9.92 -12.17 14.10
CA ASN A 310 11.11 -12.18 14.93
C ASN A 310 11.14 -10.95 15.85
N ILE A 311 11.99 -11.02 16.88
CA ILE A 311 12.10 -9.99 17.92
C ILE A 311 12.55 -8.64 17.34
N GLU A 312 13.39 -8.63 16.30
CA GLU A 312 13.86 -7.40 15.66
C GLU A 312 12.72 -6.64 14.99
N THR A 313 11.86 -7.35 14.26
CA THR A 313 10.69 -6.77 13.60
C THR A 313 9.68 -6.28 14.63
N ILE A 314 9.44 -7.05 15.70
CA ILE A 314 8.57 -6.61 16.80
C ILE A 314 9.14 -5.35 17.46
N ARG A 315 10.44 -5.31 17.77
CA ARG A 315 11.10 -4.15 18.38
C ARG A 315 11.03 -2.90 17.50
N SER A 316 11.11 -3.07 16.18
CA SER A 316 10.98 -1.97 15.23
C SER A 316 9.60 -1.31 15.29
N LEU A 317 8.53 -2.09 15.47
CA LEU A 317 7.16 -1.59 15.56
C LEU A 317 6.70 -1.22 16.99
N TYR A 318 7.25 -1.89 18.01
CA TYR A 318 6.82 -1.84 19.41
C TYR A 318 8.02 -1.76 20.37
N PRO A 319 8.85 -0.70 20.28
CA PRO A 319 10.08 -0.61 21.06
C PRO A 319 9.80 -0.55 22.57
N LYS A 320 8.78 0.22 22.98
CA LYS A 320 8.42 0.40 24.40
C LYS A 320 8.00 -0.91 25.05
N GLU A 321 7.16 -1.68 24.35
CA GLU A 321 6.64 -2.95 24.83
C GLU A 321 7.74 -4.00 24.97
N ILE A 322 8.74 -3.98 24.09
CA ILE A 322 9.90 -4.87 24.21
C ILE A 322 10.75 -4.51 25.43
N ASP A 323 10.92 -3.23 25.73
CA ASP A 323 11.68 -2.79 26.90
C ASP A 323 10.94 -3.14 28.21
N GLU A 324 9.60 -3.02 28.22
CA GLU A 324 8.76 -3.49 29.34
C GLU A 324 8.90 -5.00 29.59
N ILE A 325 8.89 -5.82 28.54
CA ILE A 325 9.06 -7.28 28.67
C ILE A 325 10.42 -7.62 29.27
N LYS A 326 11.49 -6.97 28.83
CA LYS A 326 12.84 -7.21 29.40
C LYS A 326 12.90 -6.86 30.87
N ASN A 327 12.39 -5.68 31.23
CA ASN A 327 12.38 -5.22 32.62
C ASN A 327 11.54 -6.11 33.55
N ALA A 328 10.58 -6.86 33.02
CA ALA A 328 9.77 -7.81 33.79
C ALA A 328 10.45 -9.19 33.94
N MET A 329 11.50 -9.47 33.16
CA MET A 329 12.25 -10.73 33.17
C MET A 329 13.57 -10.64 33.96
N ASP A 330 14.09 -9.43 34.16
CA ASP A 330 15.19 -9.10 35.07
C ASP A 330 14.69 -8.90 36.52
#